data_AF-A0A962ZLW9-F1
#
_entry.id   AF-A0A962ZLW9-F1
#
_cell.length_a   1.000
_cell.length_b   1.000
_cell.length_c   1.000
_cell.angle_alpha   90.00
_cell.angle_beta   90.00
_cell.angle_gamma   90.00
#
_symmetry.space_group_name_H-M   'P 1'
#
loop_
_entity.id
_entity.type
_entity.pdbx_description
1 polymer ?
#
loop_
_entity_poly.entity_id
_entity_poly.type
_entity_poly.pdbx_seq_one_letter_code
_entity_poly.pdbx_strand_id
1 'polypeptide(L)'
;MPYARALIASCISFSLLACSADSPNDMQTNESVGIAGSARGQTTLLPANTEILELRPQANPQRNAYFGDLHVHTAYSFDAYVFGTTSSPDDAYRYAKGQPIDHPSGYAVQLQQPLDFYAVTDHAMLLGVVKEAADTRSEFSRYPMSKPLHDINAPDNMTELSLTSRGTAFGTFLPAVLSGLLDGSVDPDLVETISKAAWRDSIRAANDAYNPGTFTTFAAFEYTSSTDSRGNLHRNVIFHDTDRLPAVPFSRVNSQNPEGLWDWMDGLRRQGIESLAIPHNSN
;
A
#
# COMPACT_ATOMS: atom_id res chain seq x y z
N MET A 1 21.27 -21.01 49.89
CA MET A 1 21.58 -20.87 48.46
C MET A 1 20.50 -20.02 47.83
N PRO A 2 20.83 -18.81 47.40
CA PRO A 2 20.78 -18.49 45.98
C PRO A 2 22.06 -17.79 45.49
N TYR A 3 22.43 -18.08 44.24
CA TYR A 3 23.59 -17.53 43.54
C TYR A 3 23.28 -16.12 43.01
N ALA A 4 24.14 -15.16 43.32
CA ALA A 4 24.21 -13.85 42.67
C ALA A 4 25.13 -13.94 41.43
N ARG A 5 24.69 -13.42 40.28
CA ARG A 5 25.54 -13.20 39.10
C ARG A 5 25.54 -11.72 38.74
N ALA A 6 26.75 -11.22 38.50
CA ALA A 6 27.14 -9.83 38.34
C ALA A 6 26.69 -9.21 37.01
N LEU A 7 26.31 -7.93 37.06
CA LEU A 7 26.15 -7.02 35.93
C LEU A 7 27.48 -6.31 35.67
N ILE A 8 28.00 -6.38 34.45
CA ILE A 8 29.11 -5.54 33.96
C ILE A 8 28.52 -4.50 33.02
N ALA A 9 28.55 -3.24 33.45
CA ALA A 9 28.31 -2.07 32.61
C ALA A 9 29.67 -1.57 32.08
N SER A 10 29.78 -1.36 30.77
CA SER A 10 30.96 -0.76 30.15
C SER A 10 30.54 0.49 29.36
N CYS A 11 30.94 1.66 29.87
CA CYS A 11 30.85 2.94 29.20
C CYS A 11 32.17 3.20 28.47
N ILE A 12 32.13 3.44 27.16
CA ILE A 12 33.29 3.89 26.38
C ILE A 12 32.97 5.27 25.83
N SER A 13 33.71 6.27 26.31
CA SER A 13 33.71 7.65 25.83
C SER A 13 35.00 7.89 25.04
N PHE A 14 34.87 8.27 23.77
CA PHE A 14 35.97 8.68 22.90
C PHE A 14 36.02 10.21 22.81
N SER A 15 37.20 10.76 23.11
CA SER A 15 37.51 12.19 22.96
C SER A 15 38.41 12.38 21.75
N LEU A 16 38.03 13.28 20.85
CA LEU A 16 38.83 13.78 19.72
C LEU A 16 39.71 14.96 20.19
N LEU A 17 40.92 15.10 19.63
CA LEU A 17 41.51 16.38 19.20
C LEU A 17 42.80 16.19 18.36
N ALA A 18 43.02 17.15 17.46
CA ALA A 18 43.82 17.19 16.22
C ALA A 18 45.37 17.33 16.36
N CYS A 19 46.12 17.08 15.25
CA CYS A 19 46.80 18.13 14.42
C CYS A 19 47.82 17.59 13.37
N SER A 20 47.66 18.06 12.12
CA SER A 20 48.62 18.59 11.10
C SER A 20 49.74 17.78 10.37
N ALA A 21 49.57 17.74 9.02
CA ALA A 21 50.45 18.00 7.85
C ALA A 21 51.81 17.28 7.59
N ASP A 22 51.93 16.62 6.41
CA ASP A 22 52.85 16.99 5.31
C ASP A 22 52.58 16.16 4.01
N SER A 23 52.79 16.76 2.83
CA SER A 23 52.63 16.16 1.47
C SER A 23 53.97 15.81 0.83
N PRO A 24 54.00 14.92 -0.20
CA PRO A 24 54.58 15.36 -1.47
C PRO A 24 53.86 14.86 -2.74
N ASN A 25 53.91 15.72 -3.75
CA ASN A 25 53.31 15.67 -5.06
C ASN A 25 54.44 15.47 -6.08
N ASP A 26 54.46 14.38 -6.84
CA ASP A 26 55.44 14.22 -7.93
C ASP A 26 55.00 13.21 -9.00
N MET A 27 53.90 13.48 -9.71
CA MET A 27 53.62 12.87 -11.01
C MET A 27 52.56 13.69 -11.76
N GLN A 28 52.97 14.69 -12.55
CA GLN A 28 52.25 15.13 -13.75
C GLN A 28 53.03 16.25 -14.46
N THR A 29 53.95 15.87 -15.33
CA THR A 29 54.52 16.79 -16.32
C THR A 29 54.12 16.34 -17.73
N ASN A 30 53.74 17.34 -18.54
CA ASN A 30 53.36 17.31 -19.95
C ASN A 30 51.99 16.76 -20.34
N GLU A 31 50.99 17.67 -20.43
CA GLU A 31 50.12 17.75 -21.60
C GLU A 31 49.84 19.23 -21.96
N SER A 32 49.65 19.45 -23.26
CA SER A 32 49.67 20.71 -24.03
C SER A 32 48.74 21.84 -23.58
N VAL A 33 49.16 23.08 -23.85
CA VAL A 33 48.44 24.34 -23.58
C VAL A 33 47.20 24.48 -24.50
N GLY A 34 46.10 23.85 -24.12
CA GLY A 34 44.74 24.21 -24.57
C GLY A 34 44.09 25.24 -23.64
N ILE A 35 42.78 25.51 -23.77
CA ILE A 35 42.01 26.38 -22.85
C ILE A 35 42.24 26.01 -21.36
N ALA A 36 42.53 24.74 -21.07
CA ALA A 36 42.91 24.24 -19.76
C ALA A 36 44.28 24.74 -19.21
N GLY A 37 45.17 25.23 -20.08
CA GLY A 37 46.47 25.78 -19.70
C GLY A 37 46.41 27.21 -19.17
N SER A 38 45.48 28.04 -19.67
CA SER A 38 45.26 29.40 -19.19
C SER A 38 44.49 29.47 -17.86
N ALA A 39 43.87 28.36 -17.44
CA ALA A 39 43.16 28.24 -16.17
C ALA A 39 44.00 27.62 -15.04
N ARG A 40 45.28 27.29 -15.27
CA ARG A 40 46.18 26.82 -14.21
C ARG A 40 46.45 27.96 -13.23
N GLY A 41 45.69 27.98 -12.14
CA GLY A 41 45.75 28.99 -11.08
C GLY A 41 44.39 29.57 -10.68
N GLN A 42 43.34 29.33 -11.48
CA GLN A 42 41.96 29.67 -11.12
C GLN A 42 41.19 28.39 -10.80
N THR A 43 40.97 28.13 -9.51
CA THR A 43 40.15 27.01 -9.01
C THR A 43 38.66 27.17 -9.29
N THR A 44 38.25 28.31 -9.87
CA THR A 44 36.86 28.66 -10.10
C THR A 44 36.72 29.27 -11.50
N LEU A 45 36.16 28.50 -12.44
CA LEU A 45 35.91 28.94 -13.82
C LEU A 45 34.65 29.80 -13.96
N LEU A 46 33.70 29.63 -13.04
CA LEU A 46 32.49 30.43 -12.91
C LEU A 46 32.30 30.72 -11.42
N PRO A 47 32.13 31.99 -10.99
CA PRO A 47 31.81 32.26 -9.60
C PRO A 47 30.53 31.52 -9.20
N ALA A 48 30.47 31.01 -7.97
CA ALA A 48 29.27 30.38 -7.47
C ALA A 48 28.11 31.38 -7.56
N ASN A 49 27.07 31.03 -8.32
CA ASN A 49 25.85 31.82 -8.31
C ASN A 49 25.21 31.68 -6.92
N THR A 50 25.10 32.80 -6.20
CA THR A 50 24.49 32.86 -4.87
C THR A 50 23.02 33.24 -4.93
N GLU A 51 22.46 33.38 -6.13
CA GLU A 51 21.04 33.60 -6.34
C GLU A 51 20.24 32.43 -5.77
N ILE A 52 19.41 32.72 -4.77
CA ILE A 52 18.48 31.76 -4.20
C ILE A 52 17.14 31.95 -4.92
N LEU A 53 16.74 30.93 -5.68
CA LEU A 53 15.42 30.88 -6.29
C LEU A 53 14.40 30.52 -5.21
N GLU A 54 13.68 31.52 -4.72
CA GLU A 54 12.50 31.38 -3.87
C GLU A 54 11.31 30.93 -4.74
N LEU A 55 11.27 29.64 -5.09
CA LEU A 55 10.21 29.03 -5.92
C LEU A 55 8.97 28.61 -5.12
N ARG A 56 8.92 28.94 -3.82
CA ARG A 56 7.80 28.54 -2.98
C ARG A 56 6.57 29.38 -3.32
N PRO A 57 5.45 28.77 -3.76
CA PRO A 57 4.23 29.51 -3.96
C PRO A 57 3.73 30.10 -2.64
N GLN A 58 2.97 31.19 -2.74
CA GLN A 58 2.38 31.86 -1.60
C GLN A 58 1.51 30.86 -0.81
N ALA A 59 1.73 30.76 0.51
CA ALA A 59 1.02 29.81 1.34
C ALA A 59 -0.50 30.03 1.26
N ASN A 60 -1.27 28.94 1.28
CA ASN A 60 -2.73 29.01 1.30
C ASN A 60 -3.18 29.98 2.41
N PRO A 61 -3.86 31.10 2.09
CA PRO A 61 -4.26 32.10 3.08
C PRO A 61 -5.21 31.55 4.15
N GLN A 62 -5.88 30.43 3.87
CA GLN A 62 -6.75 29.73 4.81
C GLN A 62 -6.00 28.75 5.73
N ARG A 63 -4.78 28.33 5.36
CA ARG A 63 -3.95 27.35 6.10
C ARG A 63 -4.70 26.09 6.54
N ASN A 64 -5.69 25.64 5.77
CA ASN A 64 -6.43 24.42 6.09
C ASN A 64 -5.49 23.22 5.96
N ALA A 65 -5.29 22.48 7.05
CA ALA A 65 -4.68 21.17 7.03
C ALA A 65 -5.81 20.13 6.97
N TYR A 66 -5.69 19.17 6.04
CA TYR A 66 -6.63 18.08 5.90
C TYR A 66 -5.97 16.78 6.33
N PHE A 67 -6.70 15.97 7.07
CA PHE A 67 -6.25 14.70 7.62
C PHE A 67 -7.13 13.57 7.10
N GLY A 68 -6.51 12.49 6.66
CA GLY A 68 -7.22 11.37 6.09
C GLY A 68 -6.35 10.15 5.93
N ASP A 69 -6.96 9.07 5.49
CA ASP A 69 -6.31 7.79 5.26
C ASP A 69 -6.57 7.33 3.82
N LEU A 70 -5.53 6.83 3.17
CA LEU A 70 -5.59 6.34 1.79
C LEU A 70 -5.19 4.87 1.69
N HIS A 71 -5.05 4.17 2.82
CA HIS A 71 -4.63 2.78 2.86
C HIS A 71 -5.45 2.01 3.90
N VAL A 72 -6.62 1.54 3.47
CA VAL A 72 -7.64 0.97 4.36
C VAL A 72 -8.23 -0.27 3.73
N HIS A 73 -8.25 -1.36 4.50
CA HIS A 73 -8.81 -2.63 4.07
C HIS A 73 -10.13 -2.94 4.78
N THR A 74 -11.00 -3.64 4.09
CA THR A 74 -12.32 -4.09 4.52
C THR A 74 -12.43 -5.61 4.42
N ALA A 75 -13.62 -6.15 4.64
CA ALA A 75 -13.92 -7.56 4.42
C ALA A 75 -13.72 -8.03 2.96
N TYR A 76 -13.55 -7.13 1.99
CA TYR A 76 -13.22 -7.51 0.62
C TYR A 76 -11.73 -7.77 0.38
N SER A 77 -10.87 -7.34 1.30
CA SER A 77 -9.43 -7.57 1.18
C SER A 77 -9.04 -9.01 1.51
N PHE A 78 -8.10 -9.55 0.74
CA PHE A 78 -7.55 -10.89 0.95
C PHE A 78 -6.96 -11.07 2.36
N ASP A 79 -6.10 -10.15 2.78
CA ASP A 79 -5.39 -10.21 4.06
C ASP A 79 -6.30 -9.91 5.25
N ALA A 80 -7.04 -8.81 5.19
CA ALA A 80 -7.85 -8.32 6.28
C ALA A 80 -8.95 -9.33 6.64
N TYR A 81 -9.59 -9.95 5.65
CA TYR A 81 -10.63 -10.94 5.90
C TYR A 81 -10.08 -12.20 6.57
N VAL A 82 -8.93 -12.72 6.11
CA VAL A 82 -8.30 -13.91 6.72
C VAL A 82 -7.94 -13.67 8.19
N PHE A 83 -7.64 -12.44 8.57
CA PHE A 83 -7.31 -12.05 9.94
C PHE A 83 -8.46 -11.43 10.74
N GLY A 84 -9.71 -11.59 10.29
CA GLY A 84 -10.89 -11.30 11.13
C GLY A 84 -11.59 -9.98 10.85
N THR A 85 -11.19 -9.24 9.81
CA THR A 85 -11.94 -8.04 9.39
C THR A 85 -13.22 -8.45 8.67
N THR A 86 -14.36 -8.14 9.28
CA THR A 86 -15.70 -8.38 8.72
C THR A 86 -16.44 -7.10 8.34
N SER A 87 -15.85 -5.94 8.62
CA SER A 87 -16.40 -4.61 8.31
C SER A 87 -16.56 -4.38 6.81
N SER A 88 -17.69 -3.78 6.43
CA SER A 88 -17.98 -3.40 5.04
C SER A 88 -17.28 -2.09 4.63
N PRO A 89 -17.23 -1.76 3.33
CA PRO A 89 -16.87 -0.40 2.88
C PRO A 89 -17.72 0.70 3.53
N ASP A 90 -19.03 0.48 3.71
CA ASP A 90 -19.89 1.44 4.41
C ASP A 90 -19.46 1.65 5.87
N ASP A 91 -19.11 0.58 6.58
CA ASP A 91 -18.59 0.67 7.95
C ASP A 91 -17.29 1.47 8.00
N ALA A 92 -16.41 1.29 7.02
CA ALA A 92 -15.15 2.02 6.93
C ALA A 92 -15.39 3.53 6.77
N TYR A 93 -16.28 3.95 5.87
CA TYR A 93 -16.62 5.36 5.70
C TYR A 93 -17.42 5.94 6.88
N ARG A 94 -18.27 5.11 7.51
CA ARG A 94 -19.00 5.47 8.73
C ARG A 94 -18.04 5.73 9.89
N TYR A 95 -17.02 4.89 10.03
CA TYR A 95 -15.93 5.06 10.99
C TYR A 95 -15.10 6.31 10.72
N ALA A 96 -14.74 6.57 9.46
CA ALA A 96 -14.01 7.78 9.06
C ALA A 96 -14.78 9.08 9.38
N LYS A 97 -16.12 9.03 9.36
CA LYS A 97 -17.00 10.14 9.80
C LYS A 97 -17.18 10.22 11.32
N GLY A 98 -16.42 9.44 12.09
CA GLY A 98 -16.37 9.49 13.55
C GLY A 98 -17.35 8.58 14.28
N GLN A 99 -18.02 7.64 13.60
CA GLN A 99 -18.85 6.65 14.30
C GLN A 99 -18.01 5.47 14.82
N PRO A 100 -18.46 4.75 15.86
CA PRO A 100 -17.73 3.58 16.35
C PRO A 100 -17.81 2.39 15.38
N ILE A 101 -16.77 1.56 15.37
CA ILE A 101 -16.66 0.29 14.65
C ILE A 101 -16.25 -0.82 15.64
N ASP A 102 -16.70 -2.05 15.42
CA ASP A 102 -16.33 -3.17 16.28
C ASP A 102 -14.93 -3.68 15.94
N HIS A 103 -14.06 -3.75 16.94
CA HIS A 103 -12.77 -4.41 16.84
C HIS A 103 -12.96 -5.93 16.87
N PRO A 104 -12.21 -6.70 16.07
CA PRO A 104 -12.33 -8.17 16.05
C PRO A 104 -12.12 -8.86 17.41
N SER A 105 -11.48 -8.18 18.37
CA SER A 105 -11.32 -8.66 19.76
C SER A 105 -12.51 -8.34 20.69
N GLY A 106 -13.65 -7.85 20.17
CA GLY A 106 -14.91 -7.74 20.90
C GLY A 106 -15.13 -6.41 21.65
N TYR A 107 -14.49 -5.31 21.22
CA TYR A 107 -14.71 -3.98 21.79
C TYR A 107 -14.84 -2.92 20.69
N ALA A 108 -15.59 -1.85 20.94
CA ALA A 108 -15.74 -0.77 19.96
C ALA A 108 -14.52 0.16 19.92
N VAL A 109 -14.15 0.62 18.74
CA VAL A 109 -13.11 1.62 18.48
C VAL A 109 -13.75 2.81 17.77
N GLN A 110 -13.30 4.02 18.09
CA GLN A 110 -13.80 5.26 17.51
C GLN A 110 -12.65 6.25 17.33
N LEU A 111 -12.64 7.00 16.23
CA LEU A 111 -11.70 8.10 16.04
C LEU A 111 -12.01 9.24 17.02
N GLN A 112 -10.97 9.93 17.49
CA GLN A 112 -11.15 11.11 18.35
C GLN A 112 -11.83 12.26 17.58
N GLN A 113 -11.57 12.35 16.28
CA GLN A 113 -12.15 13.33 15.37
C GLN A 113 -12.41 12.67 14.01
N PRO A 114 -13.49 13.06 13.29
CA PRO A 114 -13.71 12.64 11.91
C PRO A 114 -12.55 13.06 10.99
N LEU A 115 -12.33 12.30 9.93
CA LEU A 115 -11.35 12.60 8.89
C LEU A 115 -11.94 13.52 7.82
N ASP A 116 -11.07 14.24 7.12
CA ASP A 116 -11.42 15.10 5.99
C ASP A 116 -11.51 14.33 4.67
N PHE A 117 -10.71 13.26 4.55
CA PHE A 117 -10.75 12.38 3.39
C PHE A 117 -10.46 10.91 3.73
N TYR A 118 -10.97 9.99 2.91
CA TYR A 118 -10.79 8.55 3.14
C TYR A 118 -10.87 7.76 1.84
N ALA A 119 -10.04 6.73 1.70
CA ALA A 119 -10.12 5.78 0.59
C ALA A 119 -10.02 4.35 1.11
N VAL A 120 -11.01 3.52 0.74
CA VAL A 120 -10.91 2.07 0.87
C VAL A 120 -10.02 1.57 -0.27
N THR A 121 -8.99 0.80 0.06
CA THR A 121 -7.97 0.28 -0.86
C THR A 121 -7.76 -1.21 -0.63
N ASP A 122 -8.85 -1.98 -0.72
CA ASP A 122 -8.75 -3.44 -0.70
C ASP A 122 -7.82 -3.96 -1.80
N HIS A 123 -7.15 -5.09 -1.56
CA HIS A 123 -6.32 -5.75 -2.59
C HIS A 123 -7.15 -6.05 -3.84
N ALA A 124 -6.72 -5.54 -4.99
CA ALA A 124 -7.31 -5.88 -6.28
C ALA A 124 -7.19 -7.38 -6.60
N MET A 125 -6.11 -8.00 -6.13
CA MET A 125 -5.93 -9.44 -6.19
C MET A 125 -6.92 -10.13 -5.25
N LEU A 126 -7.73 -11.03 -5.82
CA LEU A 126 -8.75 -11.78 -5.07
C LEU A 126 -9.76 -10.88 -4.35
N LEU A 127 -10.02 -9.68 -4.90
CA LEU A 127 -10.99 -8.73 -4.34
C LEU A 127 -12.34 -9.42 -4.14
N GLY A 128 -12.77 -9.52 -2.87
CA GLY A 128 -13.99 -10.21 -2.44
C GLY A 128 -13.98 -11.75 -2.50
N VAL A 129 -12.99 -12.37 -3.16
CA VAL A 129 -12.97 -13.82 -3.38
C VAL A 129 -12.78 -14.60 -2.09
N VAL A 130 -11.97 -14.11 -1.14
CA VAL A 130 -11.79 -14.78 0.17
C VAL A 130 -13.09 -14.81 0.96
N LYS A 131 -13.82 -13.70 0.98
CA LYS A 131 -15.12 -13.60 1.65
C LYS A 131 -16.12 -14.59 1.06
N GLU A 132 -16.19 -14.67 -0.27
CA GLU A 132 -17.02 -15.67 -0.95
C GLU A 132 -16.57 -17.09 -0.65
N ALA A 133 -15.25 -17.38 -0.66
CA ALA A 133 -14.72 -18.69 -0.34
C ALA A 133 -15.06 -19.15 1.08
N ALA A 134 -15.14 -18.22 2.03
CA ALA A 134 -15.48 -18.49 3.43
C ALA A 134 -16.99 -18.73 3.65
N ASP A 135 -17.88 -18.13 2.85
CA ASP A 135 -19.33 -18.36 2.94
C ASP A 135 -19.69 -19.70 2.29
N THR A 136 -19.97 -20.71 3.10
CA THR A 136 -20.30 -22.08 2.66
C THR A 136 -21.55 -22.18 1.78
N ARG A 137 -22.30 -21.09 1.61
CA ARG A 137 -23.46 -21.00 0.71
C ARG A 137 -23.10 -20.50 -0.69
N SER A 138 -21.93 -19.88 -0.86
CA SER A 138 -21.50 -19.33 -2.14
C SER A 138 -21.11 -20.43 -3.14
N GLU A 139 -21.07 -20.08 -4.42
CA GLU A 139 -20.55 -20.98 -5.45
C GLU A 139 -19.06 -21.25 -5.28
N PHE A 140 -18.25 -20.22 -5.01
CA PHE A 140 -16.80 -20.32 -4.89
C PHE A 140 -16.36 -21.17 -3.68
N SER A 141 -17.16 -21.20 -2.60
CA SER A 141 -16.87 -22.02 -1.42
C SER A 141 -16.82 -23.53 -1.68
N ARG A 142 -17.38 -23.98 -2.82
CA ARG A 142 -17.41 -25.39 -3.23
C ARG A 142 -16.05 -25.91 -3.71
N TYR A 143 -15.15 -25.02 -4.11
CA TYR A 143 -13.83 -25.44 -4.50
C TYR A 143 -13.06 -26.03 -3.31
N PRO A 144 -12.25 -27.09 -3.50
CA PRO A 144 -11.52 -27.73 -2.41
C PRO A 144 -10.60 -26.79 -1.62
N MET A 145 -9.99 -25.80 -2.28
CA MET A 145 -9.10 -24.83 -1.62
C MET A 145 -9.83 -23.86 -0.69
N SER A 146 -11.16 -23.75 -0.79
CA SER A 146 -11.97 -22.86 0.07
C SER A 146 -12.23 -23.46 1.47
N LYS A 147 -12.09 -24.78 1.64
CA LYS A 147 -12.39 -25.48 2.92
C LYS A 147 -11.68 -24.89 4.15
N PRO A 148 -10.38 -24.52 4.09
CA PRO A 148 -9.71 -23.91 5.24
C PRO A 148 -10.25 -22.53 5.63
N LEU A 149 -11.00 -21.86 4.74
CA LEU A 149 -11.60 -20.55 4.98
C LEU A 149 -13.05 -20.64 5.49
N HIS A 150 -13.69 -21.81 5.42
CA HIS A 150 -15.07 -21.99 5.86
C HIS A 150 -15.22 -21.55 7.31
N ASP A 151 -16.15 -20.62 7.53
CA ASP A 151 -16.45 -20.06 8.86
C ASP A 151 -15.24 -19.47 9.59
N ILE A 152 -14.19 -19.07 8.87
CA ILE A 152 -12.93 -18.58 9.47
C ILE A 152 -13.17 -17.40 10.42
N ASN A 153 -14.20 -16.58 10.19
CA ASN A 153 -14.56 -15.43 11.05
C ASN A 153 -15.79 -15.68 11.93
N ALA A 154 -16.23 -16.93 12.09
CA ALA A 154 -17.21 -17.28 13.11
C ALA A 154 -16.65 -17.00 14.52
N PRO A 155 -17.48 -16.61 15.51
CA PRO A 155 -17.01 -16.26 16.85
C PRO A 155 -16.10 -17.32 17.50
N ASP A 156 -16.43 -18.60 17.33
CA ASP A 156 -15.64 -19.72 17.88
C ASP A 156 -14.25 -19.88 17.22
N ASN A 157 -14.07 -19.32 16.02
CA ASN A 157 -12.83 -19.34 15.26
C ASN A 157 -11.99 -18.06 15.40
N MET A 158 -12.40 -17.10 16.25
CA MET A 158 -11.71 -15.82 16.49
C MET A 158 -10.82 -15.88 17.76
N THR A 159 -10.10 -16.98 17.98
CA THR A 159 -9.27 -17.22 19.18
C THR A 159 -7.78 -17.26 18.87
N GLU A 160 -6.91 -17.17 19.88
CA GLU A 160 -5.45 -17.31 19.71
C GLU A 160 -5.07 -18.66 19.07
N LEU A 161 -5.83 -19.73 19.33
CA LEU A 161 -5.61 -21.05 18.74
C LEU A 161 -5.88 -21.07 17.23
N SER A 162 -6.66 -20.12 16.71
CA SER A 162 -6.95 -20.02 15.27
C SER A 162 -5.77 -19.44 14.47
N LEU A 163 -4.80 -18.77 15.10
CA LEU A 163 -3.74 -18.02 14.40
C LEU A 163 -2.93 -18.89 13.45
N THR A 164 -2.59 -20.12 13.86
CA THR A 164 -1.85 -21.06 12.99
C THR A 164 -2.67 -21.49 11.76
N SER A 165 -3.97 -21.75 11.96
CA SER A 165 -4.87 -22.12 10.85
C SER A 165 -5.09 -20.95 9.88
N ARG A 166 -5.23 -19.71 10.39
CA ARG A 166 -5.32 -18.49 9.58
C ARG A 166 -4.04 -18.23 8.80
N GLY A 167 -2.88 -18.35 9.44
CA GLY A 167 -1.58 -18.23 8.76
C GLY A 167 -1.41 -19.27 7.65
N THR A 168 -1.91 -20.49 7.87
CA THR A 168 -1.92 -21.54 6.85
C THR A 168 -2.86 -21.20 5.70
N ALA A 169 -4.09 -20.77 5.98
CA ALA A 169 -5.05 -20.33 4.96
C ALA A 169 -4.50 -19.16 4.14
N PHE A 170 -3.92 -18.14 4.80
CA PHE A 170 -3.24 -17.01 4.17
C PHE A 170 -2.13 -17.47 3.23
N GLY A 171 -1.25 -18.37 3.68
CA GLY A 171 -0.11 -18.84 2.89
C GLY A 171 -0.49 -19.77 1.72
N THR A 172 -1.65 -20.43 1.77
CA THR A 172 -2.01 -21.51 0.83
C THR A 172 -3.12 -21.14 -0.15
N PHE A 173 -4.06 -20.29 0.24
CA PHE A 173 -5.24 -19.99 -0.58
C PHE A 173 -4.89 -19.30 -1.90
N LEU A 174 -4.08 -18.24 -1.84
CA LEU A 174 -3.68 -17.50 -3.04
C LEU A 174 -2.93 -18.37 -4.06
N PRO A 175 -1.85 -19.10 -3.68
CA PRO A 175 -1.20 -20.03 -4.61
C PRO A 175 -2.15 -21.09 -5.19
N ALA A 176 -3.12 -21.57 -4.40
CA ALA A 176 -4.08 -22.57 -4.86
C ALA A 176 -5.06 -21.99 -5.89
N VAL A 177 -5.58 -20.78 -5.68
CA VAL A 177 -6.43 -20.10 -6.67
C VAL A 177 -5.66 -19.80 -7.94
N LEU A 178 -4.42 -19.29 -7.84
CA LEU A 178 -3.58 -19.04 -9.02
C LEU A 178 -3.26 -20.32 -9.79
N SER A 179 -2.93 -21.42 -9.10
CA SER A 179 -2.70 -22.72 -9.73
C SER A 179 -3.96 -23.23 -10.42
N GLY A 180 -5.12 -23.09 -9.77
CA GLY A 180 -6.41 -23.48 -10.32
C GLY A 180 -6.82 -22.67 -11.56
N LEU A 181 -6.48 -21.39 -11.62
CA LEU A 181 -6.68 -20.57 -12.82
C LEU A 181 -5.78 -21.02 -13.98
N LEU A 182 -4.54 -21.46 -13.67
CA LEU A 182 -3.59 -21.93 -14.68
C LEU A 182 -3.91 -23.31 -15.23
N ASP A 183 -4.39 -24.24 -14.39
CA ASP A 183 -4.75 -25.60 -14.79
C ASP A 183 -6.21 -25.75 -15.24
N GLY A 184 -7.00 -24.68 -15.11
CA GLY A 184 -8.41 -24.63 -15.50
C GLY A 184 -9.39 -25.25 -14.50
N SER A 185 -8.94 -25.62 -13.30
CA SER A 185 -9.80 -26.13 -12.22
C SER A 185 -10.55 -25.03 -11.46
N VAL A 186 -10.18 -23.76 -11.63
CA VAL A 186 -10.93 -22.59 -11.15
C VAL A 186 -11.41 -21.78 -12.33
N ASP A 187 -12.71 -21.51 -12.36
CA ASP A 187 -13.36 -20.68 -13.37
C ASP A 187 -12.94 -19.19 -13.23
N PRO A 188 -12.24 -18.61 -14.22
CA PRO A 188 -11.87 -17.20 -14.20
C PRO A 188 -13.09 -16.26 -14.26
N ASP A 189 -14.19 -16.65 -14.90
CA ASP A 189 -15.38 -15.81 -15.03
C ASP A 189 -16.08 -15.62 -13.67
N LEU A 190 -16.08 -16.68 -12.84
CA LEU A 190 -16.59 -16.61 -11.48
C LEU A 190 -15.72 -15.68 -10.62
N VAL A 191 -14.39 -15.78 -10.71
CA VAL A 191 -13.46 -14.88 -10.00
C VAL A 191 -13.69 -13.43 -10.43
N GLU A 192 -13.77 -13.16 -11.73
CA GLU A 192 -14.03 -11.81 -12.25
C GLU A 192 -15.39 -11.28 -11.78
N THR A 193 -16.43 -12.12 -11.80
CA THR A 193 -17.79 -11.74 -11.35
C THR A 193 -17.79 -11.30 -9.89
N ILE A 194 -17.12 -12.05 -9.02
CA ILE A 194 -16.99 -11.71 -7.59
C ILE A 194 -16.23 -10.40 -7.42
N SER A 195 -15.06 -10.26 -8.07
CA SER A 195 -14.25 -9.04 -7.95
C SER A 195 -14.93 -7.80 -8.52
N LYS A 196 -15.68 -7.95 -9.63
CA LYS A 196 -16.51 -6.88 -10.21
C LYS A 196 -17.62 -6.45 -9.25
N ALA A 197 -18.28 -7.41 -8.59
CA ALA A 197 -19.34 -7.12 -7.63
C ALA A 197 -18.80 -6.38 -6.39
N ALA A 198 -17.69 -6.86 -5.82
CA ALA A 198 -17.02 -6.21 -4.70
C ALA A 198 -16.51 -4.80 -5.06
N TRP A 199 -15.87 -4.65 -6.23
CA TRP A 199 -15.40 -3.35 -6.71
C TRP A 199 -16.53 -2.33 -6.87
N ARG A 200 -17.64 -2.75 -7.49
CA ARG A 200 -18.82 -1.89 -7.64
C ARG A 200 -19.39 -1.48 -6.29
N ASP A 201 -19.41 -2.38 -5.30
CA ASP A 201 -19.88 -2.06 -3.96
C ASP A 201 -18.96 -1.06 -3.25
N SER A 202 -17.64 -1.21 -3.35
CA SER A 202 -16.68 -0.23 -2.82
C SER A 202 -16.84 1.16 -3.47
N ILE A 203 -17.03 1.23 -4.80
CA ILE A 203 -17.30 2.50 -5.50
C ILE A 203 -18.61 3.11 -5.00
N ARG A 204 -19.67 2.31 -4.88
CA ARG A 204 -20.97 2.76 -4.36
C ARG A 204 -20.80 3.36 -2.96
N ALA A 205 -20.15 2.63 -2.05
CA ALA A 205 -19.94 3.10 -0.68
C ALA A 205 -19.14 4.41 -0.63
N ALA A 206 -18.11 4.57 -1.48
CA ALA A 206 -17.38 5.82 -1.61
C ALA A 206 -18.32 6.96 -2.04
N ASN A 207 -19.06 6.77 -3.14
CA ASN A 207 -19.98 7.77 -3.67
C ASN A 207 -21.08 8.16 -2.68
N ASP A 208 -21.71 7.18 -2.02
CA ASP A 208 -22.74 7.41 -1.01
C ASP A 208 -22.18 8.17 0.20
N ALA A 209 -20.90 7.94 0.53
CA ALA A 209 -20.27 8.57 1.66
C ALA A 209 -19.76 10.00 1.38
N TYR A 210 -19.47 10.33 0.13
CA TYR A 210 -18.98 11.63 -0.28
C TYR A 210 -19.91 12.77 0.16
N ASN A 211 -19.34 13.79 0.80
CA ASN A 211 -20.07 15.00 1.20
C ASN A 211 -19.26 16.24 0.79
N PRO A 212 -19.62 16.90 -0.34
CA PRO A 212 -18.88 18.04 -0.88
C PRO A 212 -18.58 19.11 0.18
N GLY A 213 -17.31 19.50 0.29
CA GLY A 213 -16.86 20.54 1.22
C GLY A 213 -16.78 20.11 2.69
N THR A 214 -17.06 18.86 3.03
CA THR A 214 -16.94 18.34 4.42
C THR A 214 -16.19 17.01 4.50
N PHE A 215 -16.43 16.07 3.57
CA PHE A 215 -15.78 14.76 3.57
C PHE A 215 -15.55 14.26 2.15
N THR A 216 -14.29 14.07 1.78
CA THR A 216 -13.90 13.62 0.44
C THR A 216 -13.61 12.12 0.45
N THR A 217 -14.14 11.41 -0.55
CA THR A 217 -13.89 9.98 -0.72
C THR A 217 -13.32 9.73 -2.09
N PHE A 218 -12.59 8.63 -2.22
CA PHE A 218 -12.06 8.20 -3.51
C PHE A 218 -12.48 6.77 -3.80
N ALA A 219 -12.83 6.50 -5.06
CA ALA A 219 -12.78 5.13 -5.56
C ALA A 219 -11.31 4.75 -5.72
N ALA A 220 -10.88 3.72 -4.99
CA ALA A 220 -9.48 3.31 -4.96
C ALA A 220 -9.34 1.82 -4.68
N PHE A 221 -8.17 1.27 -5.01
CA PHE A 221 -7.82 -0.11 -4.72
C PHE A 221 -6.32 -0.23 -4.49
N GLU A 222 -5.89 -1.32 -3.87
CA GLU A 222 -4.48 -1.64 -3.73
C GLU A 222 -4.02 -2.60 -4.83
N TYR A 223 -3.06 -2.16 -5.64
CA TYR A 223 -2.28 -3.03 -6.50
C TYR A 223 -1.13 -3.64 -5.69
N THR A 224 -1.16 -4.96 -5.55
CA THR A 224 -0.13 -5.73 -4.85
C THR A 224 0.55 -6.67 -5.80
N SER A 225 1.88 -6.53 -5.91
CA SER A 225 2.73 -7.45 -6.63
C SER A 225 3.93 -7.89 -5.79
N SER A 226 4.51 -9.01 -6.17
CA SER A 226 5.75 -9.54 -5.61
C SER A 226 6.77 -9.74 -6.72
N THR A 227 8.02 -9.38 -6.50
CA THR A 227 9.12 -9.79 -7.39
C THR A 227 9.49 -11.26 -7.18
N ASP A 228 10.28 -11.84 -8.09
CA ASP A 228 10.87 -13.19 -7.91
C ASP A 228 11.69 -13.31 -6.62
N SER A 229 12.27 -12.19 -6.15
CA SER A 229 12.97 -12.06 -4.88
C SER A 229 12.05 -11.80 -3.67
N ARG A 230 10.73 -11.90 -3.85
CA ARG A 230 9.68 -11.63 -2.84
C ARG A 230 9.66 -10.18 -2.32
N GLY A 231 10.08 -9.22 -3.14
CA GLY A 231 9.90 -7.80 -2.84
C GLY A 231 8.42 -7.45 -2.93
N ASN A 232 7.84 -6.95 -1.83
CA ASN A 232 6.42 -6.59 -1.74
C ASN A 232 6.21 -5.18 -2.31
N LEU A 233 5.72 -5.09 -3.54
CA LEU A 233 5.44 -3.85 -4.25
C LEU A 233 3.94 -3.54 -4.18
N HIS A 234 3.58 -2.60 -3.31
CA HIS A 234 2.18 -2.22 -3.08
C HIS A 234 1.96 -0.77 -3.48
N ARG A 235 0.81 -0.48 -4.09
CA ARG A 235 0.41 0.88 -4.51
C ARG A 235 -1.09 1.06 -4.37
N ASN A 236 -1.48 2.16 -3.74
CA ASN A 236 -2.87 2.60 -3.73
C ASN A 236 -3.14 3.36 -5.02
N VAL A 237 -4.00 2.78 -5.86
CA VAL A 237 -4.47 3.38 -7.11
C VAL A 237 -5.75 4.15 -6.78
N ILE A 238 -5.71 5.46 -6.95
CA ILE A 238 -6.77 6.39 -6.59
C ILE A 238 -7.27 7.06 -7.87
N PHE A 239 -8.56 6.95 -8.14
CA PHE A 239 -9.18 7.61 -9.29
C PHE A 239 -9.58 9.04 -8.98
N HIS A 240 -9.48 9.91 -9.99
CA HIS A 240 -9.90 11.31 -9.89
C HIS A 240 -11.43 11.44 -9.74
N ASP A 241 -12.18 10.69 -10.57
CA ASP A 241 -13.65 10.69 -10.60
C ASP A 241 -14.21 9.26 -10.50
N THR A 242 -15.52 9.14 -10.30
CA THR A 242 -16.24 7.86 -10.18
C THR A 242 -17.34 7.66 -11.21
N ASP A 243 -17.50 8.58 -12.15
CA ASP A 243 -18.48 8.52 -13.24
C ASP A 243 -18.10 7.49 -14.31
N ARG A 244 -16.79 7.32 -14.55
CA ARG A 244 -16.22 6.38 -15.52
C ARG A 244 -15.02 5.67 -14.94
N LEU A 245 -15.19 4.38 -14.65
CA LEU A 245 -14.16 3.54 -14.04
C LEU A 245 -14.04 2.21 -14.80
N PRO A 246 -12.87 1.54 -14.74
CA PRO A 246 -12.74 0.17 -15.21
C PRO A 246 -13.67 -0.75 -14.40
N ALA A 247 -14.27 -1.72 -15.10
CA ALA A 247 -15.25 -2.63 -14.48
C ALA A 247 -14.62 -3.58 -13.44
N VAL A 248 -13.31 -3.83 -13.54
CA VAL A 248 -12.53 -4.63 -12.59
C VAL A 248 -11.17 -3.95 -12.40
N PRO A 249 -10.65 -3.88 -11.16
CA PRO A 249 -9.31 -3.35 -10.90
C PRO A 249 -8.20 -4.16 -11.57
N PHE A 250 -7.11 -3.49 -11.96
CA PHE A 250 -5.90 -4.16 -12.40
C PHE A 250 -5.18 -4.79 -11.21
N SER A 251 -4.73 -6.04 -11.34
CA SER A 251 -4.03 -6.75 -10.27
C SER A 251 -2.82 -7.52 -10.79
N ARG A 252 -2.09 -8.17 -9.88
CA ARG A 252 -0.93 -9.02 -10.25
C ARG A 252 -1.25 -10.15 -11.22
N VAL A 253 -2.53 -10.55 -11.32
CA VAL A 253 -2.94 -11.60 -12.26
C VAL A 253 -2.88 -11.11 -13.70
N ASN A 254 -2.95 -9.79 -13.92
CA ASN A 254 -2.79 -9.16 -15.22
C ASN A 254 -1.31 -8.92 -15.55
N SER A 255 -0.53 -8.42 -14.58
CA SER A 255 0.92 -8.28 -14.69
C SER A 255 1.56 -8.27 -13.31
N GLN A 256 2.64 -9.01 -13.11
CA GLN A 256 3.48 -8.88 -11.91
C GLN A 256 4.47 -7.71 -12.02
N ASN A 257 4.84 -7.30 -13.23
CA ASN A 257 5.67 -6.11 -13.44
C ASN A 257 4.80 -4.85 -13.22
N PRO A 258 5.16 -3.94 -12.28
CA PRO A 258 4.45 -2.68 -12.09
C PRO A 258 4.34 -1.81 -13.35
N GLU A 259 5.21 -1.98 -14.34
CA GLU A 259 5.06 -1.31 -15.65
C GLU A 259 3.74 -1.65 -16.33
N GLY A 260 3.24 -2.88 -16.16
CA GLY A 260 1.91 -3.24 -16.65
C GLY A 260 0.77 -2.43 -16.02
N LEU A 261 0.93 -2.02 -14.75
CA LEU A 261 -0.03 -1.11 -14.10
C LEU A 261 0.05 0.29 -14.74
N TRP A 262 1.26 0.80 -15.00
CA TRP A 262 1.44 2.12 -15.64
C TRP A 262 0.89 2.13 -17.06
N ASP A 263 1.17 1.11 -17.85
CA ASP A 263 0.64 0.96 -19.22
C ASP A 263 -0.89 0.93 -19.24
N TRP A 264 -1.49 0.21 -18.28
CA TRP A 264 -2.93 0.16 -18.11
C TRP A 264 -3.52 1.53 -17.71
N MET A 265 -2.91 2.21 -16.73
CA MET A 265 -3.32 3.55 -16.31
C MET A 265 -3.18 4.57 -17.46
N ASP A 266 -2.12 4.50 -18.26
CA ASP A 266 -1.93 5.34 -19.43
C ASP A 266 -2.99 5.07 -20.51
N GLY A 267 -3.41 3.81 -20.65
CA GLY A 267 -4.55 3.41 -21.48
C GLY A 267 -5.88 3.99 -21.02
N LEU A 268 -6.12 4.04 -19.71
CA LEU A 268 -7.28 4.70 -19.11
C LEU A 268 -7.21 6.22 -19.31
N ARG A 269 -6.03 6.82 -19.13
CA ARG A 269 -5.80 8.26 -19.32
C ARG A 269 -6.13 8.71 -20.74
N ARG A 270 -5.73 7.93 -21.76
CA ARG A 270 -6.10 8.20 -23.16
C ARG A 270 -7.61 8.19 -23.42
N GLN A 271 -8.39 7.58 -22.52
CA GLN A 271 -9.86 7.54 -22.56
C GLN A 271 -10.51 8.58 -21.63
N GLY A 272 -9.71 9.46 -21.02
CA GLY A 272 -10.14 10.48 -20.08
C GLY A 272 -10.42 9.97 -18.66
N ILE A 273 -9.91 8.80 -18.29
CA ILE A 273 -10.03 8.25 -16.93
C ILE A 273 -8.69 8.46 -16.22
N GLU A 274 -8.65 9.42 -15.30
CA GLU A 274 -7.43 9.80 -14.58
C GLU A 274 -7.30 9.05 -13.24
N SER A 275 -6.06 8.65 -12.95
CA SER A 275 -5.70 8.01 -11.68
C SER A 275 -4.25 8.25 -11.30
N LEU A 276 -3.96 8.10 -10.01
CA LEU A 276 -2.64 8.16 -9.41
C LEU A 276 -2.35 6.84 -8.67
N ALA A 277 -1.11 6.37 -8.71
CA ALA A 277 -0.65 5.23 -7.91
C ALA A 277 0.38 5.69 -6.86
N ILE A 278 0.04 5.55 -5.58
CA ILE A 278 0.87 5.97 -4.45
C ILE A 278 1.54 4.73 -3.83
N PRO A 279 2.88 4.62 -3.83
CA PRO A 279 3.56 3.54 -3.13
C PRO A 279 3.47 3.74 -1.60
N HIS A 280 3.20 2.66 -0.88
CA HIS A 280 3.11 2.68 0.59
C HIS A 280 3.92 1.56 1.25
N ASN A 281 4.79 0.89 0.48
CA ASN A 281 5.83 0.02 1.00
C ASN A 281 7.20 0.53 0.52
N SER A 282 8.16 0.66 1.43
CA SER A 282 9.46 1.28 1.17
C SER A 282 10.52 0.31 0.62
N ASN A 283 10.12 -0.89 0.18
CA ASN A 283 11.04 -1.94 -0.29
C ASN A 283 11.71 -1.58 -1.61
#